data_AF-A0A4U7D6J3-F1
#
_entry.id   AF-A0A4U7D6J3-F1
#
_cell.length_a   1.000
_cell.length_b   1.000
_cell.length_c   1.000
_cell.angle_alpha   90.00
_cell.angle_beta   90.00
_cell.angle_gamma   90.00
#
_symmetry.space_group_name_H-M   'P 1'
#
loop_
_entity.id
_entity.type
_entity.pdbx_description
1 polymer ?
#
loop_
_entity_poly.entity_id
_entity_poly.type
_entity_poly.pdbx_seq_one_letter_code
_entity_poly.pdbx_strand_id
1 'polypeptide(L)' 'MHKDELLELHEQMVTIMEHFRAQESVDGSLFDPYDELDVDPSHVHKSKSEHKHAV' A
#
# COMPACT_ATOMS: atom_id res chain seq x y z
N MET A 1 17.69 -0.71 0.25
CA MET A 1 16.53 -1.30 -0.44
C MET A 1 16.55 -0.89 -1.91
N HIS A 2 16.58 -1.89 -2.77
CA HIS A 2 16.37 -1.77 -4.21
C HIS A 2 14.91 -1.37 -4.50
N LYS A 3 14.65 -0.93 -5.75
CA LYS A 3 13.29 -0.49 -6.12
C LYS A 3 12.33 -1.69 -6.15
N ASP A 4 12.82 -2.80 -6.68
CA ASP A 4 12.03 -4.01 -6.87
C ASP A 4 11.62 -4.63 -5.53
N GLU A 5 12.54 -4.69 -4.57
CA GLU A 5 12.25 -5.10 -3.18
C GLU A 5 11.18 -4.23 -2.50
N LEU A 6 11.16 -2.92 -2.80
CA LEU A 6 10.18 -2.00 -2.24
C LEU A 6 8.79 -2.17 -2.88
N LEU A 7 8.75 -2.45 -4.19
CA LEU A 7 7.51 -2.73 -4.91
C LEU A 7 6.89 -4.03 -4.43
N GLU A 8 7.70 -5.08 -4.27
CA GLU A 8 7.28 -6.37 -3.73
C GLU A 8 6.74 -6.21 -2.30
N LEU A 9 7.44 -5.44 -1.45
CA LEU A 9 6.96 -5.15 -0.10
C LEU A 9 5.62 -4.41 -0.14
N HIS A 10 5.47 -3.40 -0.99
CA HIS A 10 4.22 -2.64 -1.11
C HIS A 10 3.07 -3.55 -1.58
N GLU A 11 3.31 -4.45 -2.55
CA GLU A 11 2.32 -5.43 -2.98
C GLU A 11 1.85 -6.35 -1.84
N GLN A 12 2.79 -6.84 -1.02
CA GLN A 12 2.45 -7.65 0.16
C GLN A 12 1.63 -6.84 1.19
N MET A 13 1.98 -5.57 1.41
CA MET A 13 1.26 -4.69 2.34
C MET A 13 -0.17 -4.40 1.87
N VAL A 14 -0.39 -4.18 0.57
CA VAL A 14 -1.74 -4.03 0.00
C VAL A 14 -2.55 -5.32 0.18
N THR A 15 -1.94 -6.48 -0.08
CA THR A 15 -2.61 -7.77 0.13
C THR A 15 -3.06 -7.95 1.59
N ILE A 16 -2.21 -7.55 2.55
CA ILE A 16 -2.53 -7.58 3.99
C ILE A 16 -3.65 -6.57 4.31
N MET A 17 -3.57 -5.35 3.77
CA MET A 17 -4.59 -4.33 3.94
C MET A 17 -5.96 -4.79 3.43
N GLU A 18 -6.02 -5.35 2.22
CA GLU A 18 -7.25 -5.89 1.63
C GLU A 18 -7.83 -7.01 2.48
N HIS A 19 -6.99 -7.89 3.03
CA HIS A 19 -7.41 -8.92 3.96
C HIS A 19 -8.08 -8.34 5.22
N PHE A 20 -7.54 -7.26 5.78
CA PHE A 20 -8.15 -6.58 6.93
C PHE A 20 -9.42 -5.83 6.55
N ARG A 21 -9.45 -5.13 5.41
CA ARG A 21 -10.65 -4.43 4.89
C ARG A 21 -11.84 -5.38 4.67
N ALA A 22 -11.58 -6.64 4.32
CA ALA A 22 -12.62 -7.64 4.14
C ALA A 22 -13.25 -8.15 5.46
N GLN A 23 -12.70 -7.81 6.62
CA GLN A 23 -13.23 -8.25 7.92
C GLN A 23 -14.33 -7.29 8.41
N GLU A 24 -15.50 -7.82 8.79
CA GLU A 24 -16.63 -7.01 9.28
C GLU A 24 -16.32 -6.17 10.54
N SER A 25 -15.27 -6.53 11.29
CA SER A 25 -14.85 -5.83 12.51
C SER A 25 -13.90 -4.65 12.27
N VAL A 26 -13.43 -4.46 11.04
CA VAL A 26 -12.46 -3.42 10.70
C VAL A 26 -13.22 -2.19 10.22
N ASP A 27 -12.85 -1.03 10.75
CA ASP A 27 -13.39 0.25 10.30
C ASP A 27 -13.00 0.50 8.83
N GLY A 28 -13.99 0.78 7.99
CA GLY A 28 -13.77 1.07 6.58
C GLY A 28 -12.86 2.28 6.36
N SER A 29 -12.86 3.25 7.29
CA SER A 29 -12.01 4.45 7.19
C SER A 29 -10.58 4.25 7.70
N LEU A 30 -10.24 3.06 8.20
CA LEU A 30 -8.92 2.79 8.79
C LEU A 30 -7.76 3.07 7.83
N PHE A 31 -8.02 2.91 6.54
CA PHE A 31 -7.03 3.01 5.48
C PHE A 31 -7.27 4.20 4.53
N ASP A 32 -8.19 5.13 4.85
CA ASP A 32 -8.40 6.35 4.06
C ASP A 32 -7.11 7.15 3.84
N PRO A 33 -6.19 7.30 4.83
CA PRO A 33 -4.94 8.02 4.61
C PRO A 33 -4.06 7.38 3.54
N TYR A 34 -4.14 6.06 3.33
CA TYR A 34 -3.43 5.37 2.26
C TYR A 34 -4.07 5.66 0.90
N ASP A 35 -5.40 5.61 0.80
CA ASP A 35 -6.13 5.91 -0.44
C ASP A 35 -5.89 7.36 -0.88
N GLU A 36 -5.77 8.30 0.06
CA GLU A 36 -5.43 9.71 -0.21
C GLU A 36 -4.05 9.91 -0.84
N LEU A 37 -3.10 8.97 -0.66
CA LEU A 37 -1.78 9.06 -1.27
C LEU A 37 -1.82 8.78 -2.78
N ASP A 38 -2.83 8.06 -3.26
CA ASP A 38 -2.95 7.66 -4.67
C ASP A 38 -1.68 6.94 -5.18
N VAL A 39 -1.10 6.07 -4.35
CA VAL A 39 0.11 5.29 -4.67
C VAL A 39 -0.19 3.80 -4.60
N ASP A 40 -0.33 3.16 -5.76
CA ASP A 40 -0.48 1.71 -5.90
C ASP A 40 0.87 1.01 -6.19
N PRO A 41 1.06 -0.27 -5.83
CA PRO A 41 2.22 -1.07 -6.21
C PRO A 41 2.47 -1.13 -7.73
N SER A 42 1.42 -1.08 -8.55
CA SER A 42 1.52 -1.05 -10.01
C SER A 42 2.10 0.25 -10.57
N HIS A 43 2.17 1.32 -9.76
CA HIS A 43 2.80 2.59 -10.12
C HIS A 43 4.34 2.50 -10.14
N VAL A 44 4.91 1.52 -10.84
CA VAL A 44 6.36 1.23 -10.91
C VAL A 44 7.21 2.41 -11.39
N HIS A 45 6.61 3.44 -11.99
CA HIS A 45 7.27 4.67 -12.41
C HIS A 45 7.37 5.73 -11.30
N LYS A 46 6.56 5.64 -10.24
CA LYS A 46 6.64 6.52 -9.06
C LYS A 46 7.97 6.35 -8.33
N SER A 47 8.30 7.35 -7.53
CA SER A 47 9.58 7.41 -6.82
C SER A 47 9.65 6.37 -5.71
N LYS A 48 10.88 5.98 -5.33
CA LYS A 48 11.11 5.16 -4.14
C LYS A 48 10.59 5.82 -2.87
N SER A 49 10.51 7.16 -2.82
CA SER A 49 10.02 7.87 -1.64
C SER A 49 8.50 7.70 -1.49
N GLU A 50 7.77 7.70 -2.61
CA GLU A 50 6.32 7.50 -2.61
C GLU A 50 5.95 6.09 -2.17
N HIS A 51 6.55 5.05 -2.76
CA HIS A 51 6.26 3.67 -2.32
C HIS A 51 6.71 3.41 -0.87
N LYS A 52 7.76 4.09 -0.37
CA LYS A 52 8.14 4.03 1.06
C LYS A 52 7.17 4.74 1.98
N HIS A 53 6.46 5.76 1.48
CA HIS A 53 5.48 6.48 2.27
C HIS A 53 4.15 5.71 2.32
N ALA A 54 3.85 4.97 1.26
CA ALA A 54 2.67 4.13 1.13
C ALA A 54 2.77 2.83 1.95
N VAL A 55 3.99 2.32 2.17
CA VAL A 55 4.29 1.21 3.09
C VAL A 55 4.40 1.71 4.52
#